data_AF-A0A432I0I0-F1
#
_entry.id   AF-A0A432I0I0-F1
#
_cell.length_a   1.000
_cell.length_b   1.000
_cell.length_c   1.000
_cell.angle_alpha   90.00
_cell.angle_beta   90.00
_cell.angle_gamma   90.00
#
_symmetry.space_group_name_H-M   'P 1'
#
loop_
_entity.id
_entity.type
_entity.pdbx_description
1 polymer ?
#
loop_
_entity_poly.entity_id
_entity_poly.type
_entity_poly.pdbx_seq_one_letter_code
_entity_poly.pdbx_strand_id
1 'polypeptide(L)' 'MEGIQYFGAALGLGLIVIGAGLGIGKLAAAAAEGIARQPSAAAQITGAVNLPLFLLEGVAIIAEVVILVVVFTR' A
#
# COMPACT_ATOMS: atom_id res chain seq x y z
N MET A 1 -18.93 -3.14 24.45
CA MET A 1 -18.94 -3.08 22.97
C MET A 1 -17.58 -2.66 22.38
N GLU A 2 -16.68 -2.10 23.19
CA GLU A 2 -15.33 -1.65 22.77
C GLU A 2 -14.44 -2.78 22.23
N GLY A 3 -14.49 -3.98 22.83
CA GLY A 3 -13.68 -5.11 22.35
C GLY A 3 -13.97 -5.54 20.91
N ILE A 4 -15.21 -5.41 20.44
CA ILE A 4 -15.59 -5.71 19.05
C ILE A 4 -15.01 -4.67 18.09
N GLN A 5 -14.94 -3.40 18.52
CA GLN A 5 -14.40 -2.31 17.72
C GLN A 5 -12.88 -2.46 17.53
N TYR A 6 -12.14 -2.76 18.59
CA TYR A 6 -10.70 -3.01 18.49
C TYR A 6 -10.37 -4.26 17.68
N PHE A 7 -11.16 -5.33 17.83
CA PHE A 7 -11.00 -6.52 17.00
C PHE A 7 -11.24 -6.22 15.51
N GLY A 8 -12.31 -5.50 15.18
CA GLY A 8 -12.60 -5.07 13.82
C GLY A 8 -11.50 -4.16 13.24
N ALA A 9 -10.97 -3.23 14.04
CA ALA A 9 -9.87 -2.35 13.66
C ALA A 9 -8.58 -3.14 13.38
N ALA A 10 -8.21 -4.07 14.25
CA ALA A 10 -7.02 -4.91 14.07
C ALA A 10 -7.13 -5.79 12.81
N LEU A 11 -8.30 -6.38 12.57
CA LEU A 11 -8.56 -7.18 11.37
C LEU A 11 -8.49 -6.31 10.10
N GLY A 12 -9.14 -5.14 10.11
CA GLY A 12 -9.12 -4.20 9.00
C GLY A 12 -7.69 -3.72 8.68
N LEU A 13 -6.91 -3.37 9.70
CA LEU A 13 -5.52 -2.95 9.56
C LEU A 13 -4.67 -4.07 8.95
N GLY A 14 -4.81 -5.29 9.44
CA GLY A 14 -4.09 -6.44 8.89
C GLY A 14 -4.39 -6.66 7.40
N LEU A 15 -5.65 -6.54 6.99
CA LEU A 15 -6.04 -6.67 5.58
C LEU A 15 -5.48 -5.55 4.70
N ILE A 16 -5.48 -4.30 5.20
CA ILE A 16 -4.89 -3.15 4.48
C ILE A 16 -3.39 -3.39 4.26
N VAL A 17 -2.65 -3.77 5.30
CA VAL A 17 -1.20 -4.02 5.21
C VAL A 17 -0.90 -5.16 4.24
N ILE A 18 -1.67 -6.24 4.26
CA ILE A 18 -1.53 -7.35 3.30
C ILE A 18 -1.79 -6.85 1.87
N GLY A 19 -2.87 -6.12 1.65
CA GLY A 19 -3.22 -5.58 0.33
C GLY A 19 -2.16 -4.63 -0.22
N ALA A 20 -1.68 -3.70 0.61
CA ALA A 20 -0.63 -2.75 0.27
C ALA A 20 0.68 -3.49 -0.06
N GLY A 21 1.13 -4.40 0.82
CA GLY A 21 2.36 -5.16 0.61
C GLY A 21 2.34 -5.99 -0.69
N LEU A 22 1.20 -6.63 -1.00
CA LEU A 22 1.04 -7.37 -2.25
C LEU A 22 1.06 -6.47 -3.48
N GLY A 23 0.42 -5.30 -3.44
CA GLY A 23 0.39 -4.36 -4.56
C GLY A 23 1.75 -3.71 -4.80
N ILE A 24 2.40 -3.22 -3.73
CA ILE A 24 3.72 -2.58 -3.76
C ILE A 24 4.76 -3.59 -4.25
N GLY A 25 4.75 -4.80 -3.68
CA GLY A 25 5.68 -5.86 -4.06
C GLY A 25 5.57 -6.22 -5.55
N LYS A 26 4.35 -6.28 -6.10
CA LYS A 26 4.13 -6.52 -7.53
C LYS A 26 4.67 -5.39 -8.41
N LEU A 27 4.39 -4.14 -8.05
CA LEU A 27 4.88 -2.98 -8.79
C LEU A 27 6.41 -2.89 -8.76
N ALA A 28 7.01 -3.08 -7.58
CA ALA A 28 8.46 -3.05 -7.39
C ALA A 28 9.16 -4.20 -8.15
N ALA A 29 8.61 -5.42 -8.09
CA ALA A 29 9.16 -6.56 -8.82
C ALA A 29 9.08 -6.34 -10.34
N ALA A 30 7.94 -5.85 -10.85
CA ALA A 30 7.78 -5.54 -12.27
C ALA A 30 8.73 -4.43 -12.74
N ALA A 31 8.94 -3.40 -11.91
CA ALA A 31 9.92 -2.35 -12.18
C ALA A 31 11.34 -2.91 -12.25
N ALA A 32 11.74 -3.71 -11.25
CA ALA A 32 13.07 -4.32 -11.20
C ALA A 32 13.34 -5.25 -12.39
N GLU A 33 12.36 -6.08 -12.77
CA GLU A 33 12.46 -6.95 -13.94
C GLU A 33 12.54 -6.15 -15.24
N GLY A 34 11.73 -5.09 -15.37
CA GLY A 34 11.78 -4.17 -16.50
C GLY A 34 13.14 -3.51 -16.65
N ILE A 35 13.71 -3.00 -15.55
CA ILE A 35 15.04 -2.38 -15.51
C ILE A 35 16.13 -3.39 -15.86
N ALA A 36 16.05 -4.62 -15.33
CA ALA A 36 17.01 -5.67 -15.65
C ALA A 36 17.00 -6.04 -17.14
N ARG A 37 15.81 -6.07 -17.78
CA ARG A 37 15.67 -6.32 -19.22
C ARG A 37 16.11 -5.15 -20.09
N GLN A 38 15.89 -3.91 -19.63
CA GLN A 38 16.29 -2.70 -20.35
C GLN A 38 16.92 -1.64 -19.42
N PRO A 39 18.22 -1.76 -19.12
CA PRO A 39 18.91 -0.85 -18.19
C PRO A 39 18.93 0.60 -18.68
N SER A 40 19.00 0.82 -19.99
CA SER A 40 18.99 2.17 -20.58
C SER A 40 17.67 2.93 -20.35
N ALA A 41 16.58 2.20 -20.07
CA ALA A 41 15.25 2.77 -19.83
C ALA A 41 14.90 2.93 -18.34
N ALA A 42 15.87 2.77 -17.43
CA ALA A 42 15.59 2.68 -16.00
C ALA A 42 14.85 3.91 -15.43
N ALA A 43 15.20 5.11 -15.90
CA ALA A 43 14.55 6.34 -15.50
C ALA A 43 13.08 6.39 -15.96
N GLN A 44 12.79 5.99 -17.20
CA GLN A 44 11.41 5.97 -17.71
C GLN A 44 10.56 4.91 -16.98
N ILE A 45 11.12 3.73 -16.71
CA ILE A 45 10.42 2.64 -15.99
C ILE A 45 10.10 3.09 -14.56
N THR A 46 11.07 3.67 -13.86
CA THR A 46 10.88 4.21 -12.51
C THR A 46 9.80 5.30 -12.51
N GLY A 47 9.86 6.23 -13.46
CA GLY A 47 8.84 7.27 -13.61
C GLY A 47 7.43 6.72 -13.86
N ALA A 48 7.31 5.67 -14.68
CA ALA A 48 6.03 5.04 -14.99
C ALA A 48 5.43 4.31 -13.78
N VAL A 49 6.25 3.77 -12.88
CA VAL A 49 5.80 3.00 -11.71
C VAL A 49 5.53 3.89 -10.48
N ASN A 50 6.18 5.05 -10.37
CA ASN A 50 6.04 5.93 -9.21
C ASN A 50 4.60 6.42 -8.96
N LEU A 51 3.87 6.82 -10.01
CA LEU A 51 2.49 7.30 -9.83
C LEU A 51 1.56 6.17 -9.35
N PRO A 52 1.50 4.99 -9.99
CA PRO A 52 0.75 3.85 -9.46
C PRO A 52 1.14 3.47 -8.04
N LEU A 53 2.43 3.46 -7.72
CA LEU A 53 2.93 3.11 -6.39
C LEU A 53 2.46 4.13 -5.34
N PHE A 54 2.56 5.42 -5.66
CA PHE A 54 2.09 6.50 -4.79
C PHE A 54 0.58 6.46 -4.57
N LEU A 55 -0.21 6.17 -5.62
CA LEU A 55 -1.67 6.05 -5.49
C LEU A 55 -2.05 4.87 -4.61
N LEU A 56 -1.36 3.73 -4.74
CA LEU A 56 -1.57 2.56 -3.90
C LEU A 56 -1.23 2.87 -2.43
N GLU A 57 -0.07 3.46 -2.18
CA GLU A 57 0.37 3.86 -0.84
C GLU A 57 -0.63 4.86 -0.22
N GLY A 58 -1.07 5.85 -1.01
CA GLY A 58 -2.05 6.85 -0.57
C GLY A 58 -3.38 6.23 -0.11
N VAL A 59 -3.89 5.22 -0.84
CA VAL A 59 -5.10 4.50 -0.42
C VAL A 59 -4.88 3.74 0.89
N ALA A 60 -3.73 3.09 1.05
CA ALA A 60 -3.38 2.38 2.28
C ALA A 60 -3.32 3.33 3.49
N ILE A 61 -2.59 4.45 3.36
CA ILE A 61 -2.46 5.47 4.41
C ILE A 61 -3.83 6.06 4.78
N ILE A 62 -4.67 6.40 3.80
CA ILE A 62 -6.02 6.93 4.09
C ILE A 62 -6.84 5.92 4.88
N ALA A 63 -6.78 4.65 4.52
CA ALA A 63 -7.52 3.60 5.21
C ALA A 63 -7.01 3.40 6.66
N GLU A 64 -5.69 3.44 6.88
CA GLU A 64 -5.10 3.40 8.22
C GLU A 64 -5.54 4.59 9.06
N VAL A 65 -5.51 5.81 8.50
CA VAL A 65 -5.97 7.02 9.20
C VAL A 65 -7.44 6.90 9.61
N VAL A 66 -8.31 6.39 8.74
CA VAL A 66 -9.73 6.17 9.07
C VAL A 66 -9.88 5.16 10.22
N ILE A 67 -9.08 4.08 10.24
CA ILE A 67 -9.07 3.13 11.35
C ILE A 67 -8.62 3.82 12.65
N LEU A 68 -7.55 4.61 12.61
CA LEU A 68 -7.05 5.33 13.79
C LEU A 68 -8.10 6.32 14.31
N VAL A 69 -8.74 7.10 13.44
CA VAL A 69 -9.84 8.00 13.82
C VAL A 69 -10.96 7.18 14.50
N VAL A 70 -11.38 6.08 13.88
CA VAL A 70 -12.38 5.18 14.45
C VAL A 70 -11.94 4.57 15.79
N VAL A 71 -10.66 4.39 16.06
CA VAL A 71 -10.17 3.85 17.34
C VAL A 71 -10.09 4.91 18.43
N PHE A 72 -9.68 6.13 18.08
CA PHE A 72 -9.40 7.21 19.03
C PHE A 72 -10.56 8.18 19.28
N THR A 73 -11.59 8.21 18.42
CA THR A 73 -12.76 9.08 18.59
C THR A 73 -14.02 8.34 19.04
N ARG A 74 -13.88 7.14 19.60
CA ARG A 74 -14.99 6.34 20.15
C ARG A 74 -15.04 6.48 21.67
#